data_AF-A0A6J1C2G2-F1
#
_entry.id   AF-A0A6J1C2G2-F1
#
_cell.length_a   1.000
_cell.length_b   1.000
_cell.length_c   1.000
_cell.angle_alpha   90.00
_cell.angle_beta   90.00
_cell.angle_gamma   90.00
#
_symmetry.space_group_name_H-M   'P 1'
#
loop_
_entity.id
_entity.type
_entity.pdbx_description
1 polymer ?
#
loop_
_entity_poly.entity_id
_entity_poly.type
_entity_poly.pdbx_seq_one_letter_code
_entity_poly.pdbx_strand_id
1 'polypeptide(L)'
;MFIRLEDELGAKKKAADFNPISDAMSFDFIFRLLTDGSPDPKLAGDGPGMFDKWLTLQLAPLASLGLPKIFCVFEDLIIHTIPLPFMLVKTSYRKLYNAFYSSSASFLDEAERQGIDRDKACHNLVFLAGFNAYGGMKVLFPSLLKWVGAAGEPLHRQLAGEVRAVVKEQGGLTFAA
;
A
#
# COMPACT_ATOMS: atom_id res chain seq x y z
N MET A 1 -7.67 1.26 -11.58
CA MET A 1 -6.23 1.57 -11.76
C MET A 1 -5.90 1.89 -13.21
N PHE A 2 -6.03 0.95 -14.15
CA PHE A 2 -5.63 1.16 -15.56
C PHE A 2 -6.33 2.32 -16.26
N ILE A 3 -7.62 2.55 -16.02
CA ILE A 3 -8.33 3.74 -16.52
C ILE A 3 -7.62 5.05 -16.11
N ARG A 4 -7.18 5.16 -14.85
CA ARG A 4 -6.44 6.35 -14.36
C ARG A 4 -5.08 6.51 -15.03
N LEU A 5 -4.39 5.39 -15.32
CA LEU A 5 -3.13 5.41 -16.06
C LEU A 5 -3.36 5.87 -17.50
N GLU A 6 -4.41 5.36 -18.15
CA GLU A 6 -4.80 5.75 -19.51
C GLU A 6 -5.20 7.23 -19.59
N ASP A 7 -5.94 7.73 -18.60
CA ASP A 7 -6.31 9.14 -18.50
C ASP A 7 -5.06 10.04 -18.39
N GLU A 8 -4.09 9.68 -17.55
CA GLU A 8 -2.82 10.42 -17.44
C GLU A 8 -1.98 10.36 -18.71
N LEU A 9 -1.94 9.20 -19.38
CA LEU A 9 -1.25 9.03 -20.66
C LEU A 9 -1.90 9.86 -21.77
N GLY A 10 -3.24 9.88 -21.83
CA GLY A 10 -4.01 10.63 -22.82
C GLY A 10 -3.98 12.15 -22.59
N ALA A 11 -3.86 12.60 -21.34
CA ALA A 11 -3.84 14.01 -20.98
C ALA A 11 -2.49 14.69 -21.23
N LYS A 12 -2.12 14.98 -22.49
CA LYS A 12 -0.95 15.81 -22.92
C LYS A 12 0.44 15.41 -22.37
N LYS A 13 0.57 14.47 -21.44
CA LYS A 13 1.78 14.21 -20.65
C LYS A 13 2.67 13.09 -21.18
N LYS A 14 2.23 12.30 -22.18
CA LYS A 14 3.00 11.17 -22.78
C LYS A 14 3.60 10.15 -21.79
N ALA A 15 3.30 10.29 -20.50
CA ALA A 15 3.84 9.53 -19.39
C ALA A 15 2.83 9.62 -18.24
N ALA A 16 2.68 8.52 -17.50
CA ALA A 16 1.86 8.44 -16.29
C ALA A 16 2.75 7.97 -15.15
N ASP A 17 2.56 8.56 -13.96
CA ASP A 17 3.30 8.14 -12.77
C ASP A 17 2.57 6.95 -12.13
N PHE A 18 3.18 5.77 -12.23
CA PHE A 18 2.59 4.54 -11.72
C PHE A 18 2.47 4.55 -10.20
N ASN A 19 3.43 5.14 -9.47
CA ASN A 19 3.55 4.92 -8.03
C ASN A 19 2.33 5.47 -7.25
N PRO A 20 1.91 6.75 -7.42
CA PRO A 20 0.75 7.27 -6.69
C PRO A 20 -0.56 6.54 -7.02
N ILE A 21 -0.71 6.10 -8.27
CA ILE A 21 -1.90 5.36 -8.71
C ILE A 21 -1.90 3.94 -8.11
N SER A 22 -0.74 3.27 -8.10
CA SER A 22 -0.55 1.95 -7.48
C SER A 22 -0.77 1.99 -5.98
N ASP A 23 -0.28 3.02 -5.29
CA ASP A 23 -0.43 3.18 -3.84
C ASP A 23 -1.90 3.36 -3.45
N ALA A 24 -2.63 4.23 -4.16
CA ALA A 24 -4.06 4.42 -3.94
C ALA A 24 -4.86 3.12 -4.18
N MET A 25 -4.52 2.37 -5.24
CA MET A 25 -5.14 1.08 -5.51
C MET A 25 -4.83 0.05 -4.42
N SER A 26 -3.57 -0.03 -3.99
CA SER A 26 -3.12 -0.98 -2.97
C SER A 26 -3.82 -0.72 -1.64
N PHE A 27 -3.96 0.55 -1.25
CA PHE A 27 -4.73 0.92 -0.06
C PHE A 27 -6.20 0.49 -0.15
N ASP A 28 -6.88 0.84 -1.24
CA ASP A 28 -8.30 0.48 -1.45
C ASP A 28 -8.50 -1.04 -1.45
N PHE A 29 -7.64 -1.78 -2.16
CA PHE A 29 -7.66 -3.23 -2.20
C PHE A 29 -7.48 -3.85 -0.81
N ILE A 30 -6.44 -3.44 -0.07
CA ILE A 30 -6.16 -4.00 1.27
C ILE A 30 -7.25 -3.65 2.26
N PHE A 31 -7.80 -2.43 2.21
CA PHE A 31 -8.92 -2.06 3.06
C PHE A 31 -10.14 -2.93 2.78
N ARG A 32 -10.50 -3.12 1.51
CA ARG A 32 -11.63 -4.00 1.13
C ARG A 32 -11.39 -5.47 1.44
N LEU A 33 -10.13 -5.92 1.37
CA LEU A 33 -9.76 -7.31 1.63
C LEU A 33 -9.84 -7.65 3.13
N LEU A 34 -9.39 -6.74 3.98
CA LEU A 34 -9.20 -6.99 5.41
C LEU A 34 -10.35 -6.46 6.28
N THR A 35 -11.33 -5.78 5.68
CA THR A 35 -12.46 -5.19 6.38
C THR A 35 -13.77 -5.58 5.68
N ASP A 36 -14.89 -5.40 6.36
CA ASP A 36 -16.24 -5.67 5.86
C ASP A 36 -16.76 -4.56 4.93
N GLY A 37 -15.94 -3.53 4.64
CA GLY A 37 -16.37 -2.32 3.97
C GLY A 37 -15.39 -1.81 2.92
N SER A 38 -15.76 -0.69 2.32
CA SER A 38 -14.90 0.08 1.43
C SER A 38 -14.47 1.38 2.11
N PRO A 39 -13.27 1.89 1.85
CA PRO A 39 -12.87 3.18 2.39
C PRO A 39 -13.79 4.30 1.85
N ASP A 40 -14.19 5.24 2.71
CA ASP A 40 -14.91 6.43 2.25
C ASP A 40 -14.03 7.26 1.29
N PRO A 41 -14.59 8.16 0.46
CA PRO A 41 -13.81 8.90 -0.53
C PRO A 41 -12.65 9.71 0.05
N LYS A 42 -12.79 10.22 1.28
CA LYS A 42 -11.75 10.99 1.95
C LYS A 42 -10.64 10.07 2.45
N LEU A 43 -10.98 8.94 3.06
CA LEU A 43 -10.01 7.93 3.47
C LEU A 43 -9.31 7.30 2.27
N ALA A 44 -10.03 7.04 1.17
CA ALA A 44 -9.44 6.52 -0.06
C ALA A 44 -8.41 7.49 -0.66
N GLY A 45 -8.64 8.81 -0.54
CA GLY A 45 -7.71 9.84 -0.98
C GLY A 45 -6.51 10.03 -0.05
N ASP A 46 -6.75 10.15 1.26
CA ASP A 46 -5.71 10.52 2.23
C ASP A 46 -4.98 9.30 2.83
N GLY A 47 -5.60 8.13 2.83
CA GLY A 47 -5.16 6.90 3.49
C GLY A 47 -3.76 6.43 3.10
N PRO A 48 -3.41 6.34 1.80
CA PRO A 48 -2.05 6.01 1.37
C PRO A 48 -1.00 6.94 2.00
N GLY A 49 -1.25 8.26 1.98
CA GLY A 49 -0.35 9.24 2.58
C GLY A 49 -0.26 9.14 4.11
N MET A 50 -1.33 8.71 4.78
CA MET A 50 -1.30 8.42 6.22
C MET A 50 -0.43 7.20 6.55
N PHE A 51 -0.53 6.13 5.75
CA PHE A 51 0.35 4.97 5.91
C PHE A 51 1.79 5.33 5.57
N ASP A 52 2.05 6.03 4.46
CA ASP A 52 3.41 6.47 4.08
C ASP A 52 4.07 7.26 5.21
N LYS A 53 3.34 8.22 5.80
CA LYS A 53 3.86 9.02 6.91
C LYS A 53 4.18 8.16 8.13
N TRP A 54 3.30 7.22 8.48
CA TRP A 54 3.52 6.31 9.61
C TRP A 54 4.69 5.36 9.36
N LEU A 55 4.76 4.73 8.18
CA LEU A 55 5.84 3.82 7.78
C LEU A 55 7.18 4.52 7.71
N THR A 56 7.22 5.76 7.18
CA THR A 56 8.46 6.54 7.12
C THR A 56 9.09 6.68 8.49
N LEU A 57 8.30 6.91 9.54
CA LEU A 57 8.84 7.02 10.89
C LEU A 57 9.29 5.68 11.47
N GLN A 58 8.61 4.58 11.14
CA GLN A 58 8.99 3.23 11.57
C GLN A 58 10.28 2.76 10.90
N LEU A 59 10.45 3.10 9.62
CA LEU A 59 11.55 2.64 8.78
C LEU A 59 12.70 3.65 8.69
N ALA A 60 12.55 4.86 9.22
CA ALA A 60 13.58 5.90 9.19
C ALA A 60 14.95 5.40 9.66
N PRO A 61 15.08 4.57 10.72
CA PRO A 61 16.38 4.04 11.13
C PRO A 61 17.06 3.11 10.12
N LEU A 62 16.33 2.60 9.12
CA LEU A 62 16.84 1.75 8.05
C LEU A 62 17.07 2.51 6.74
N ALA A 63 16.56 3.74 6.64
CA ALA A 63 16.62 4.55 5.44
C ALA A 63 17.85 5.47 5.47
N SER A 64 18.29 5.92 4.30
CA SER A 64 19.24 7.03 4.20
C SER A 64 18.54 8.24 3.59
N LEU A 65 18.82 9.43 4.12
CA LEU A 65 18.37 10.69 3.55
C LEU A 65 19.19 11.09 2.30
N GLY A 66 20.26 10.34 1.99
CA GLY A 66 21.14 10.60 0.87
C GLY A 66 21.91 11.91 1.02
N LEU A 67 22.12 12.38 2.26
CA LEU A 67 22.80 13.64 2.48
C LEU A 67 24.27 13.53 2.04
N PRO A 68 24.86 14.60 1.49
CA PRO A 68 26.30 14.65 1.22
C PRO A 68 27.09 14.28 2.47
N LYS A 69 28.23 13.59 2.33
CA LYS A 69 29.04 13.06 3.46
C LYS A 69 29.32 14.07 4.57
N ILE A 70 29.44 15.37 4.25
CA ILE A 70 29.65 16.44 5.24
C ILE A 70 28.48 16.56 6.25
N PHE A 71 27.27 16.15 5.86
CA PHE A 71 26.06 16.20 6.68
C PHE A 71 25.66 14.82 7.25
N CYS A 72 26.47 13.78 7.09
CA CYS A 72 26.12 12.43 7.56
C CYS A 72 25.93 12.38 9.09
N VAL A 73 26.64 13.22 9.85
CA VAL A 73 26.48 13.33 11.31
C VAL A 73 25.07 13.78 11.70
N PHE A 74 24.44 14.65 10.90
CA PHE A 74 23.05 15.05 11.15
C PHE A 74 22.08 13.91 10.81
N GLU A 75 22.33 13.16 9.75
CA GLU A 75 21.57 11.96 9.41
C GLU A 75 21.62 10.95 10.55
N ASP A 76 22.83 10.62 11.02
CA ASP A 76 23.05 9.67 12.10
C ASP A 76 22.37 10.10 13.40
N LEU A 77 22.48 11.39 13.77
CA LEU A 77 21.87 11.90 14.98
C LEU A 77 20.33 11.87 14.92
N ILE A 78 19.75 12.23 13.77
CA ILE A 78 18.30 12.47 13.63
C ILE A 78 17.53 11.17 13.38
N ILE A 79 18.00 10.29 12.48
CA ILE A 79 17.25 9.10 12.07
C ILE A 79 17.87 7.77 12.52
N HIS A 80 19.17 7.71 12.82
CA HIS A 80 19.85 6.46 13.24
C HIS A 80 20.10 6.34 14.75
N THR A 81 20.05 7.44 15.50
CA THR A 81 20.40 7.45 16.95
C THR A 81 19.18 7.53 17.86
N ILE A 82 18.24 8.42 17.56
CA ILE A 82 17.09 8.68 18.43
C ILE A 82 15.81 8.16 17.76
N PRO A 83 14.98 7.35 18.44
CA PRO A 83 13.68 6.96 17.93
C PRO A 83 12.83 8.19 17.61
N LEU A 84 12.31 8.29 16.39
CA LEU A 84 11.47 9.42 16.00
C LEU A 84 10.16 9.42 16.82
N PRO A 85 9.73 10.58 17.34
CA PRO A 85 8.64 10.62 18.29
C PRO A 85 7.29 10.34 17.61
N PHE A 86 6.53 9.37 18.12
CA PHE A 86 5.23 8.94 17.58
C PHE A 86 4.20 10.07 17.48
N MET A 87 4.34 11.14 18.27
CA MET A 87 3.46 12.31 18.23
C MET A 87 3.32 12.92 16.84
N LEU A 88 4.33 12.79 15.98
CA LEU A 88 4.33 13.31 14.61
C LEU A 88 3.32 12.59 13.69
N VAL A 89 2.99 11.34 13.99
CA VAL A 89 2.09 10.48 13.20
C VAL A 89 0.81 10.09 13.94
N LYS A 90 0.71 10.39 15.25
CA LYS A 90 -0.42 10.03 16.11
C LYS A 90 -1.79 10.34 15.49
N THR A 91 -1.97 11.53 14.93
CA THR A 91 -3.25 11.94 14.33
C THR A 91 -3.60 11.12 13.09
N SER A 92 -2.63 10.90 12.20
CA SER A 92 -2.82 10.08 10.99
C SER A 92 -3.09 8.62 11.36
N TYR A 93 -2.29 8.06 12.27
CA TYR A 93 -2.47 6.69 12.75
C TYR A 93 -3.85 6.50 13.41
N ARG A 94 -4.31 7.46 14.24
CA ARG A 94 -5.63 7.37 14.86
C ARG A 94 -6.77 7.39 13.84
N LYS A 95 -6.64 8.15 12.75
CA LYS A 95 -7.65 8.14 11.67
C LYS A 95 -7.71 6.78 10.98
N LEU A 96 -6.56 6.19 10.68
CA LEU A 96 -6.48 4.83 10.14
C LEU A 96 -7.09 3.82 11.11
N TYR A 97 -6.66 3.85 12.37
CA TYR A 97 -7.21 3.00 13.43
C TYR A 97 -8.74 3.06 13.51
N ASN A 98 -9.30 4.27 13.59
CA ASN A 98 -10.75 4.44 13.68
C ASN A 98 -11.47 3.87 12.46
N ALA A 99 -10.91 4.03 11.25
CA ALA A 99 -11.50 3.51 10.04
C ALA A 99 -11.48 1.98 9.97
N PHE A 100 -10.37 1.35 10.35
CA PHE A 100 -10.29 -0.12 10.46
C PHE A 100 -11.22 -0.63 11.56
N TYR A 101 -11.22 0.02 12.73
CA TYR A 101 -12.07 -0.36 13.85
C TYR A 101 -13.56 -0.32 13.49
N SER A 102 -14.00 0.72 12.77
CA SER A 102 -15.40 0.86 12.38
C SER A 102 -15.83 -0.05 11.24
N SER A 103 -14.88 -0.60 10.48
CA SER A 103 -15.16 -1.33 9.23
C SER A 103 -14.83 -2.82 9.30
N SER A 104 -14.26 -3.32 10.39
CA SER A 104 -13.74 -4.70 10.48
C SER A 104 -14.43 -5.49 11.58
N ALA A 105 -15.75 -5.38 11.69
CA ALA A 105 -16.52 -6.03 12.75
C ALA A 105 -16.30 -7.55 12.73
N SER A 106 -16.38 -8.20 11.56
CA SER A 106 -16.22 -9.66 11.46
C SER A 106 -14.86 -10.14 11.98
N PHE A 107 -13.78 -9.47 11.60
CA PHE A 107 -12.42 -9.79 12.05
C PHE A 107 -12.25 -9.56 13.56
N LEU A 108 -12.75 -8.43 14.06
CA LEU A 108 -12.58 -8.04 15.46
C LEU A 108 -13.43 -8.89 16.41
N ASP A 109 -14.66 -9.22 16.01
CA ASP A 109 -15.56 -10.11 16.76
C ASP A 109 -14.95 -11.52 16.88
N GLU A 110 -14.34 -12.01 15.80
CA GLU A 110 -13.61 -13.29 15.82
C GLU A 110 -12.37 -13.24 16.72
N ALA A 111 -11.62 -12.14 16.68
CA ALA A 111 -10.46 -11.97 17.56
C ALA A 111 -10.86 -11.98 19.04
N GLU A 112 -11.95 -11.29 19.41
CA GLU A 112 -12.49 -11.32 20.77
C GLU A 112 -12.96 -12.72 21.18
N ARG A 113 -13.60 -13.47 20.28
CA ARG A 113 -13.99 -14.87 20.51
C ARG A 113 -12.78 -15.77 20.80
N GLN A 114 -11.63 -15.46 20.22
CA GLN A 114 -10.35 -16.13 20.49
C GLN A 114 -9.62 -15.59 21.73
N GLY A 115 -10.23 -14.67 22.49
CA GLY A 115 -9.67 -14.12 23.72
C GLY A 115 -8.67 -12.99 23.50
N ILE A 116 -8.63 -12.39 22.31
CA ILE A 116 -7.78 -11.23 22.00
C ILE A 116 -8.60 -9.96 22.26
N ASP A 117 -8.05 -9.04 23.04
CA ASP A 117 -8.66 -7.72 23.24
C ASP A 117 -8.87 -6.99 21.91
N ARG A 118 -10.04 -6.40 21.72
CA ARG A 118 -10.47 -5.79 20.46
C ARG A 118 -9.55 -4.66 20.00
N ASP A 119 -9.12 -3.81 20.93
CA ASP A 119 -8.23 -2.69 20.61
C ASP A 119 -6.86 -3.21 20.17
N LYS A 120 -6.32 -4.22 20.88
CA LYS A 120 -5.09 -4.90 20.46
C LYS A 120 -5.23 -5.57 19.10
N ALA A 121 -6.37 -6.20 18.82
CA ALA A 121 -6.65 -6.83 17.54
C ALA A 121 -6.67 -5.79 16.41
N CYS A 122 -7.33 -4.65 16.62
CA CYS A 122 -7.38 -3.57 15.65
C CYS A 122 -6.00 -2.96 15.37
N HIS A 123 -5.17 -2.75 16.41
CA HIS A 123 -3.80 -2.27 16.20
C HIS A 123 -2.96 -3.25 15.36
N ASN A 124 -3.11 -4.55 15.57
CA ASN A 124 -2.45 -5.58 14.76
C ASN A 124 -3.00 -5.62 13.33
N LEU A 125 -4.30 -5.42 13.15
CA LEU A 125 -4.93 -5.34 11.82
C LEU A 125 -4.39 -4.14 11.03
N VAL A 126 -4.31 -2.96 11.65
CA VAL A 126 -3.72 -1.76 11.04
C VAL A 126 -2.24 -2.01 10.69
N PHE A 127 -1.50 -2.72 11.53
CA PHE A 127 -0.11 -3.08 11.26
C PHE A 127 0.01 -4.06 10.08
N LEU A 128 -0.84 -5.11 10.04
CA LEU A 128 -0.92 -6.05 8.94
C LEU A 128 -1.23 -5.34 7.62
N ALA A 129 -2.25 -4.47 7.63
CA ALA A 129 -2.68 -3.73 6.46
C ALA A 129 -1.62 -2.73 5.98
N GLY A 130 -1.08 -1.91 6.88
CA GLY A 130 -0.18 -0.82 6.54
C GLY A 130 1.26 -1.28 6.31
N PHE A 131 1.84 -2.03 7.26
CA PHE A 131 3.25 -2.40 7.24
C PHE A 131 3.51 -3.62 6.35
N ASN A 132 2.80 -4.72 6.60
CA ASN A 132 3.08 -5.98 5.91
C ASN A 132 2.54 -5.97 4.47
N ALA A 133 1.28 -5.55 4.28
CA ALA A 133 0.64 -5.62 2.98
C ALA A 133 0.91 -4.37 2.12
N TYR A 134 0.36 -3.20 2.49
CA TYR A 134 0.52 -1.96 1.73
C TYR A 134 1.99 -1.58 1.51
N GLY A 135 2.80 -1.59 2.58
CA GLY A 135 4.24 -1.32 2.49
C GLY A 135 4.99 -2.30 1.56
N GLY A 136 4.64 -3.58 1.59
CA GLY A 136 5.18 -4.59 0.68
C GLY A 136 4.78 -4.34 -0.78
N MET A 137 3.50 -4.07 -1.05
CA MET A 137 2.97 -3.78 -2.39
C MET A 137 3.60 -2.52 -2.99
N LYS A 138 3.80 -1.48 -2.17
CA LYS A 138 4.46 -0.22 -2.55
C LYS A 138 5.87 -0.43 -3.11
N VAL A 139 6.59 -1.46 -2.64
CA VAL A 139 7.93 -1.81 -3.15
C VAL A 139 7.83 -2.81 -4.30
N LEU A 140 7.00 -3.84 -4.15
CA LEU A 140 6.92 -4.97 -5.08
C LEU A 140 6.36 -4.56 -6.43
N PHE A 141 5.24 -3.81 -6.47
CA PHE A 141 4.53 -3.54 -7.72
C PHE A 141 5.33 -2.65 -8.68
N PRO A 142 5.95 -1.53 -8.25
CA PRO A 142 6.83 -0.77 -9.12
C PRO A 142 8.03 -1.60 -9.60
N SER A 143 8.58 -2.45 -8.74
CA SER A 143 9.70 -3.33 -9.09
C SER A 143 9.30 -4.36 -10.14
N LEU A 144 8.13 -4.99 -9.98
CA LEU A 144 7.59 -5.93 -10.95
C LEU A 144 7.36 -5.24 -12.30
N LEU A 145 6.72 -4.07 -12.30
CA LEU A 145 6.47 -3.30 -13.53
C LEU A 145 7.79 -2.92 -14.22
N LYS A 146 8.80 -2.50 -13.45
CA LYS A 146 10.15 -2.20 -13.97
C LYS A 146 10.76 -3.41 -14.66
N TRP A 147 10.80 -4.57 -13.99
CA TRP A 147 11.47 -5.76 -14.53
C TRP A 147 10.73 -6.36 -15.71
N VAL A 148 9.40 -6.45 -15.65
CA VAL A 148 8.58 -6.88 -16.80
C VAL A 148 8.74 -5.91 -17.96
N GLY A 149 8.70 -4.59 -17.71
CA GLY A 149 8.93 -3.58 -18.73
C GLY A 149 10.29 -3.69 -19.41
N ALA A 150 11.36 -3.88 -18.62
CA ALA A 150 12.73 -4.00 -19.12
C ALA A 150 12.99 -5.29 -19.92
N ALA A 151 12.23 -6.37 -19.67
CA ALA A 151 12.35 -7.63 -20.41
C ALA A 151 11.86 -7.53 -21.87
N GLY A 152 11.12 -6.48 -22.20
CA GLY A 152 10.75 -6.14 -23.58
C GLY A 152 9.56 -6.92 -24.16
N GLU A 153 9.20 -6.53 -25.38
CA GLU A 153 7.99 -6.98 -26.07
C GLU A 153 7.84 -8.50 -26.21
N PRO A 154 8.90 -9.30 -26.45
CA PRO A 154 8.77 -10.75 -26.54
C PRO A 154 8.14 -11.37 -25.28
N LEU A 155 8.60 -10.95 -24.08
CA LEU A 155 8.03 -11.43 -22.83
C LEU A 155 6.58 -10.93 -22.67
N HIS A 156 6.28 -9.69 -23.05
CA HIS A 156 4.93 -9.13 -22.94
C HIS A 156 3.93 -9.93 -23.78
N ARG A 157 4.29 -10.28 -25.02
CA ARG A 157 3.44 -11.08 -25.91
C ARG A 157 3.23 -12.50 -25.36
N GLN A 158 4.29 -13.11 -24.81
CA GLN A 158 4.19 -14.42 -24.19
C GLN A 158 3.23 -14.39 -22.98
N LEU A 159 3.44 -13.48 -22.03
CA LEU A 159 2.57 -13.32 -20.85
C LEU A 159 1.12 -13.06 -21.26
N ALA A 160 0.89 -12.16 -22.23
CA ALA A 160 -0.46 -11.87 -22.72
C ALA A 160 -1.11 -13.09 -23.38
N GLY A 161 -0.35 -13.86 -24.16
CA GLY A 161 -0.83 -15.10 -24.79
C GLY A 161 -1.23 -16.15 -23.76
N GLU A 162 -0.33 -16.45 -22.82
CA GLU A 162 -0.55 -17.44 -21.76
C GLU A 162 -1.76 -17.08 -20.87
N VAL A 163 -1.81 -15.85 -20.36
CA VAL A 163 -2.92 -15.40 -19.49
C VAL A 163 -4.25 -15.47 -20.23
N ARG A 164 -4.32 -14.98 -21.48
CA ARG A 164 -5.58 -14.99 -22.26
C ARG A 164 -6.02 -16.41 -22.62
N ALA A 165 -5.08 -17.31 -22.91
CA ALA A 165 -5.37 -18.71 -23.19
C ALA A 165 -5.99 -19.39 -21.96
N VAL A 166 -5.33 -19.29 -20.80
CA VAL A 166 -5.83 -19.89 -19.54
C VAL A 166 -7.17 -19.29 -19.13
N VAL A 167 -7.33 -17.97 -19.19
CA VAL A 167 -8.61 -17.32 -18.87
C VAL A 167 -9.73 -17.82 -19.79
N LYS A 168 -9.45 -18.01 -21.09
CA LYS A 168 -10.44 -18.56 -22.04
C LYS A 168 -10.80 -20.01 -21.71
N GLU A 169 -9.82 -20.84 -21.35
CA GLU A 169 -10.04 -22.24 -20.95
C GLU A 169 -10.90 -22.34 -19.68
N GLN A 170 -10.74 -21.39 -18.74
CA GLN A 170 -11.52 -21.33 -17.50
C GLN A 170 -12.90 -20.67 -17.66
N GLY A 171 -13.37 -20.46 -18.89
CA GLY A 171 -14.71 -19.90 -19.16
C GLY A 171 -14.78 -18.37 -19.26
N GLY A 172 -13.63 -17.69 -19.32
CA GLY A 172 -13.53 -16.24 -19.48
C GLY A 172 -13.53 -15.46 -18.17
N LEU A 173 -13.54 -14.12 -18.28
CA LEU A 173 -13.66 -13.24 -17.12
C LEU A 173 -15.13 -13.21 -16.67
N THR A 174 -15.44 -13.86 -15.56
CA THR A 174 -16.74 -13.78 -14.92
C THR A 174 -16.71 -12.79 -13.76
N PHE A 175 -17.82 -12.09 -13.50
CA PHE A 175 -18.00 -11.29 -12.28
C PHE A 175 -18.19 -12.15 -11.01
N ALA A 176 -18.21 -13.47 -11.15
CA ALA A 176 -18.16 -14.39 -10.03
C ALA A 176 -16.73 -14.42 -9.47
N ALA A 177 -16.55 -13.80 -8.31
CA ALA A 177 -15.55 -14.17 -7.33
C ALA A 177 -16.24 -15.05 -6.29
#